data_AF-A0A3N1ZR13-F1
#
_entry.id   AF-A0A3N1ZR13-F1
#
_cell.length_a   1.000
_cell.length_b   1.000
_cell.length_c   1.000
_cell.angle_alpha   90.00
_cell.angle_beta   90.00
_cell.angle_gamma   90.00
#
_symmetry.space_group_name_H-M   'P 1'
#
loop_
_entity.id
_entity.type
_entity.pdbx_description
1 polymer ?
#
loop_
_entity_poly.entity_id
_entity_poly.type
_entity_poly.pdbx_seq_one_letter_code
_entity_poly.pdbx_strand_id
1 'polypeptide(L)'
;MATSEGVSTSAIDAAEIRVKFCLDGQHATEQAASELAHTDLASLTPITKAPAYSGRRGYSGYWWLASVRRSVPFSTLSEVDMLISLDYSNKYTQFIHNPFRISWPTSSRSKRRQR
;
A
#
# COMPACT_ATOMS: atom_id res chain seq x y z
N MET A 1 -15.72 6.87 -41.15
CA MET A 1 -16.62 6.51 -40.04
C MET A 1 -15.83 5.65 -39.06
N ALA A 2 -15.33 6.25 -37.98
CA ALA A 2 -14.69 5.54 -36.88
C ALA A 2 -15.50 5.86 -35.63
N THR A 3 -16.26 4.88 -35.14
CA THR A 3 -17.01 4.93 -33.89
C THR A 3 -16.01 4.89 -32.75
N SER A 4 -15.87 6.00 -32.02
CA SER A 4 -15.16 6.02 -30.74
C SER A 4 -16.01 5.29 -29.71
N GLU A 5 -15.63 4.05 -29.37
CA GLU A 5 -16.13 3.38 -28.18
C GLU A 5 -15.66 4.16 -26.96
N GLY A 6 -16.59 4.89 -26.33
CA GLY A 6 -16.35 5.52 -25.04
C GLY A 6 -16.04 4.45 -24.01
N VAL A 7 -14.83 4.49 -23.44
CA VAL A 7 -14.51 3.76 -22.22
C VAL A 7 -15.43 4.33 -21.14
N SER A 8 -16.53 3.63 -20.86
CA SER A 8 -17.41 3.94 -19.75
C SER A 8 -16.62 3.71 -18.46
N THR A 9 -16.07 4.78 -17.89
CA THR A 9 -15.59 4.79 -16.52
C THR A 9 -16.83 4.75 -15.62
N SER A 10 -17.37 3.55 -15.41
CA SER A 10 -18.30 3.34 -14.30
C SER A 10 -17.54 3.69 -13.02
N ALA A 11 -17.98 4.74 -12.33
CA ALA A 11 -17.40 5.13 -11.05
C ALA A 11 -17.49 3.92 -10.11
N ILE A 12 -16.34 3.44 -9.65
CA ILE A 12 -16.31 2.37 -8.64
C ILE A 12 -16.72 3.01 -7.33
N ASP A 13 -17.83 2.57 -6.76
CA ASP A 13 -18.26 3.04 -5.44
C ASP A 13 -17.27 2.55 -4.37
N ALA A 14 -16.77 3.48 -3.56
CA ALA A 14 -15.87 3.17 -2.46
C ALA A 14 -16.50 2.23 -1.41
N ALA A 15 -17.84 2.16 -1.35
CA ALA A 15 -18.57 1.20 -0.53
C ALA A 15 -18.36 -0.26 -0.99
N GLU A 16 -18.11 -0.49 -2.28
CA GLU A 16 -17.88 -1.83 -2.85
C GLU A 16 -16.42 -2.28 -2.77
N ILE A 17 -15.48 -1.35 -2.57
CA ILE A 17 -14.06 -1.64 -2.41
C ILE A 17 -13.82 -2.12 -0.98
N ARG A 18 -13.22 -3.30 -0.81
CA ARG A 18 -12.86 -3.83 0.50
C ARG A 18 -11.39 -3.58 0.79
N VAL A 19 -11.07 -3.19 2.01
CA VAL A 19 -9.69 -2.95 2.45
C VAL A 19 -9.40 -3.76 3.70
N LYS A 20 -8.31 -4.52 3.65
CA LYS A 20 -7.80 -5.33 4.75
C LYS A 20 -6.56 -4.69 5.38
N PHE A 21 -6.56 -4.49 6.69
CA PHE A 21 -5.51 -3.80 7.45
C PHE A 21 -5.38 -4.37 8.86
N CYS A 22 -4.33 -4.00 9.59
CA CYS A 22 -4.16 -4.35 11.00
C CYS A 22 -4.05 -3.08 11.84
N LEU A 23 -4.73 -3.03 12.99
CA LEU A 23 -4.59 -1.98 14.01
C LEU A 23 -3.81 -2.55 15.18
N ASP A 24 -2.84 -1.80 15.72
CA ASP A 24 -2.14 -2.14 16.97
C ASP A 24 -1.61 -3.59 17.07
N GLY A 25 -1.13 -4.17 15.98
CA GLY A 25 -0.66 -5.56 15.93
C GLY A 25 -1.74 -6.62 16.14
N GLN A 26 -3.02 -6.25 16.13
CA GLN A 26 -4.15 -7.15 16.28
C GLN A 26 -4.48 -7.91 14.98
N HIS A 27 -5.56 -8.72 15.05
CA HIS A 27 -6.11 -9.45 13.91
C HIS A 27 -6.40 -8.52 12.73
N ALA A 28 -6.17 -9.03 11.52
CA ALA A 28 -6.44 -8.28 10.31
C ALA A 28 -7.94 -8.04 10.14
N THR A 29 -8.36 -6.78 10.15
CA THR A 29 -9.73 -6.31 9.95
C THR A 29 -9.97 -6.04 8.46
N GLU A 30 -11.20 -6.25 7.99
CA GLU A 30 -11.62 -5.93 6.63
C GLU A 30 -12.88 -5.05 6.65
N GLN A 31 -12.82 -3.90 6.00
CA GLN A 31 -13.92 -2.92 5.98
C GLN A 31 -14.09 -2.28 4.59
N ALA A 32 -15.14 -1.48 4.39
CA ALA A 32 -15.30 -0.74 3.14
C ALA A 32 -14.24 0.38 3.03
N ALA A 33 -13.77 0.69 1.83
CA ALA A 33 -12.75 1.74 1.65
C ALA A 33 -13.26 3.11 2.13
N SER A 34 -14.57 3.36 2.00
CA SER A 34 -15.23 4.56 2.54
C SER A 34 -15.08 4.70 4.06
N GLU A 35 -15.17 3.60 4.81
CA GLU A 35 -15.05 3.60 6.28
C GLU A 35 -13.60 3.80 6.74
N LEU A 36 -12.62 3.34 5.94
CA LEU A 36 -11.20 3.53 6.22
C LEU A 36 -10.75 4.99 6.16
N ALA A 37 -11.44 5.83 5.39
CA ALA A 37 -11.12 7.26 5.27
C ALA A 37 -11.16 8.01 6.62
N HIS A 38 -11.86 7.46 7.62
CA HIS A 38 -11.96 8.01 8.97
C HIS A 38 -10.97 7.41 9.98
N THR A 39 -10.15 6.44 9.55
CA THR A 39 -9.16 5.80 10.41
C THR A 39 -7.85 6.57 10.37
N ASP A 40 -7.18 6.73 11.52
CA ASP A 40 -5.80 7.20 11.54
C ASP A 40 -4.89 6.15 10.88
N LEU A 41 -4.53 6.38 9.62
CA LEU A 41 -3.67 5.45 8.88
C LEU A 41 -2.30 5.30 9.55
N ALA A 42 -1.88 6.26 10.37
CA ALA A 42 -0.60 6.27 11.06
C ALA A 42 -0.53 5.30 12.25
N SER A 43 -1.68 4.82 12.76
CA SER A 43 -1.75 3.77 13.79
C SER A 43 -1.78 2.35 13.20
N LEU A 44 -1.82 2.22 11.87
CA LEU A 44 -1.87 0.91 11.22
C LEU A 44 -0.54 0.15 11.38
N THR A 45 -0.67 -1.14 11.58
CA THR A 45 0.46 -2.07 11.53
C THR A 45 0.63 -2.59 10.11
N PRO A 46 1.87 -2.64 9.57
CA PRO A 46 2.14 -3.27 8.27
C PRO A 46 1.52 -4.67 8.17
N ILE A 47 0.66 -4.88 7.16
CA ILE A 47 0.08 -6.20 6.86
C ILE A 47 1.13 -7.14 6.26
N THR A 48 2.22 -6.58 5.71
CA THR A 48 3.33 -7.36 5.16
C THR A 48 4.51 -7.36 6.11
N LYS A 49 5.08 -8.54 6.36
CA LYS A 49 6.42 -8.64 6.94
C LYS A 49 7.46 -8.21 5.91
N ALA A 50 8.57 -7.65 6.38
CA ALA A 50 9.71 -7.36 5.52
C ALA A 50 10.10 -8.63 4.75
N PRO A 51 10.33 -8.55 3.44
CA PRO A 51 10.77 -9.70 2.68
C PRO A 51 12.22 -10.04 3.07
N ALA A 52 12.37 -10.98 4.01
CA ALA A 52 13.65 -11.55 4.40
C ALA A 52 13.81 -12.91 3.68
N TYR A 53 14.50 -12.95 2.54
CA TYR A 53 14.80 -14.22 1.88
C TYR A 53 16.18 -14.22 1.21
N SER A 54 16.96 -15.27 1.49
CA SER A 54 18.20 -15.57 0.78
C SER A 54 17.90 -16.04 -0.65
N GLY A 55 18.72 -15.60 -1.62
CA GLY A 55 18.72 -16.14 -2.99
C GLY A 55 17.87 -15.43 -4.05
N ARG A 56 17.31 -14.23 -3.79
CA ARG A 56 16.67 -13.42 -4.84
C ARG A 56 17.56 -12.30 -5.38
N ARG A 57 17.34 -11.95 -6.66
CA ARG A 57 17.98 -10.84 -7.41
C ARG A 57 17.49 -9.43 -7.02
N GLY A 58 16.49 -9.33 -6.16
CA GLY A 58 15.88 -8.06 -5.77
C GLY A 58 16.51 -7.50 -4.51
N TYR A 59 16.65 -6.16 -4.44
CA TYR A 59 17.09 -5.45 -3.25
C TYR A 59 15.89 -5.30 -2.30
N SER A 60 15.88 -6.07 -1.22
CA SER A 60 14.97 -5.90 -0.10
C SER A 60 15.74 -5.83 1.21
N GLY A 61 15.17 -5.19 2.22
CA GLY A 61 15.82 -5.03 3.50
C GLY A 61 15.10 -4.03 4.38
N TYR A 62 15.88 -3.38 5.25
CA TYR A 62 15.42 -2.32 6.12
C TYR A 62 16.25 -1.06 5.89
N TRP A 63 15.57 0.09 5.89
CA TRP A 63 16.19 1.41 5.87
C TRP A 63 15.94 2.10 7.20
N TRP A 64 16.96 2.74 7.77
CA TRP A 64 16.77 3.58 8.95
C TRP A 64 16.25 4.95 8.50
N LEU A 65 14.96 5.19 8.71
CA LEU A 65 14.32 6.47 8.38
C LEU A 65 14.49 7.42 9.58
N ALA A 66 15.39 8.38 9.45
CA ALA A 66 15.81 9.29 10.52
C ALA A 66 14.69 10.21 10.99
N SER A 67 13.85 10.68 10.06
CA SER A 67 12.69 11.56 10.36
C SER A 67 11.70 10.94 11.36
N VAL A 68 11.55 9.61 11.32
CA VAL A 68 10.64 8.84 12.17
C VAL A 68 11.37 7.97 13.21
N ARG A 69 12.72 8.02 13.22
CA ARG A 69 13.61 7.27 14.13
C ARG A 69 13.30 5.77 14.22
N ARG A 70 13.02 5.13 13.08
CA ARG A 70 12.77 3.69 13.02
C ARG A 70 13.29 3.04 11.75
N SER A 71 13.59 1.74 11.85
CA SER A 71 13.86 0.90 10.70
C SER A 71 12.55 0.54 9.99
N VAL A 72 12.46 0.84 8.70
CA VAL A 72 11.29 0.56 7.86
C VAL A 72 11.67 -0.43 6.76
N PRO A 73 10.82 -1.43 6.45
CA PRO A 73 11.13 -2.38 5.42
C PRO A 73 10.99 -1.76 4.03
N PHE A 74 11.76 -2.28 3.07
CA PHE A 74 11.60 -2.01 1.66
C PHE A 74 11.70 -3.30 0.84
N SER A 75 10.99 -3.33 -0.28
CA SER A 75 10.92 -4.46 -1.21
C SER A 75 11.63 -4.21 -2.55
N THR A 76 11.95 -2.95 -2.85
CA THR A 76 12.56 -2.53 -4.12
C THR A 76 13.51 -1.35 -3.94
N LEU A 77 14.45 -1.14 -4.88
CA LEU A 77 15.30 0.06 -4.88
C LEU A 77 14.51 1.36 -5.09
N SER A 78 13.39 1.31 -5.83
CA SER A 78 12.53 2.50 -6.01
C SER A 78 11.90 2.94 -4.69
N GLU A 79 11.63 2.01 -3.78
CA GLU A 79 11.19 2.36 -2.42
C GLU A 79 12.33 3.02 -1.63
N VAL A 80 13.58 2.56 -1.78
CA VAL A 80 14.75 3.19 -1.13
C VAL A 80 14.92 4.65 -1.60
N ASP A 81 14.77 4.92 -2.89
CA ASP A 81 14.85 6.29 -3.44
C ASP A 81 13.78 7.21 -2.83
N MET A 82 12.55 6.69 -2.67
CA MET A 82 11.49 7.39 -1.94
C MET A 82 11.86 7.61 -0.47
N LEU A 83 12.39 6.61 0.23
CA LEU A 83 12.78 6.72 1.63
C LEU A 83 13.91 7.76 1.84
N ILE A 84 14.90 7.81 0.95
CA ILE A 84 15.95 8.85 0.96
C ILE A 84 15.33 10.24 0.79
N SER A 85 14.38 10.39 -0.14
CA SER A 85 13.67 11.64 -0.37
C SER A 85 12.84 12.06 0.85
N LEU A 86 12.21 11.10 1.53
CA LEU A 86 11.47 11.34 2.77
C LEU A 86 12.40 11.73 3.92
N ASP A 87 13.58 11.13 4.04
CA ASP A 87 14.57 11.50 5.07
C ASP A 87 15.15 12.90 4.86
N TYR A 88 15.31 13.32 3.60
CA TYR A 88 15.75 14.68 3.29
C TYR A 88 14.70 15.73 3.71
N SER A 89 13.42 15.38 3.63
CA SER A 89 12.31 16.23 4.03
C SER A 89 11.94 15.99 5.49
N ASN A 90 12.42 16.85 6.39
CA ASN A 90 12.12 16.78 7.83
C ASN A 90 10.66 17.19 8.19
N LYS A 91 9.70 16.98 7.27
CA LYS A 91 8.28 17.32 7.42
C LYS A 91 7.41 16.11 7.76
N TYR A 92 7.94 14.90 7.64
CA TYR A 92 7.19 13.67 7.87
C TYR A 92 7.38 13.19 9.31
N THR A 93 6.27 12.96 10.01
CA THR A 93 6.29 12.50 11.40
C THR A 93 6.11 10.98 11.52
N GLN A 94 5.54 10.33 10.49
CA GLN A 94 5.24 8.90 10.49
C GLN A 94 5.31 8.31 9.06
N PHE A 95 5.71 7.03 8.95
CA PHE A 95 5.79 6.30 7.66
C PHE A 95 5.47 4.81 7.81
N ILE A 96 4.42 4.30 7.17
CA ILE A 96 4.08 2.87 7.25
C ILE A 96 4.26 2.22 5.88
N HIS A 97 5.04 1.15 5.84
CA HIS A 97 5.19 0.32 4.65
C HIS A 97 3.98 -0.59 4.49
N ASN A 98 3.33 -0.54 3.32
CA ASN A 98 2.19 -1.40 2.96
C ASN A 98 1.14 -1.55 4.09
N PRO A 99 0.45 -0.46 4.48
CA PRO A 99 -0.46 -0.45 5.63
C PRO A 99 -1.70 -1.32 5.43
N PHE A 100 -2.11 -1.57 4.19
CA PHE A 100 -3.33 -2.33 3.88
C PHE A 100 -3.29 -3.00 2.51
N ARG A 101 -4.26 -3.88 2.25
CA ARG A 101 -4.50 -4.52 0.97
C ARG A 101 -5.90 -4.19 0.46
N ILE A 102 -5.98 -3.74 -0.79
CA ILE A 102 -7.26 -3.43 -1.46
C ILE A 102 -7.75 -4.65 -2.24
N SER A 103 -9.03 -4.97 -2.07
CA SER A 103 -9.79 -5.96 -2.81
C SER A 103 -10.88 -5.27 -3.61
N TRP A 104 -10.80 -5.41 -4.93
CA TRP A 104 -11.75 -4.79 -5.87
C TRP A 104 -12.96 -5.70 -6.10
N PRO A 105 -14.17 -5.12 -6.31
CA PRO A 105 -15.35 -5.90 -6.65
C PRO A 105 -15.14 -6.70 -7.95
N THR A 106 -15.74 -7.88 -8.04
CA THR A 106 -15.50 -8.82 -9.15
C THR A 106 -15.91 -8.24 -10.51
N SER A 107 -16.92 -7.36 -10.55
CA SER A 107 -17.35 -6.63 -11.74
C SER A 107 -16.29 -5.66 -12.29
N SER A 108 -15.34 -5.23 -11.47
CA SER A 108 -14.27 -4.30 -11.86
C SER A 108 -12.90 -4.98 -12.08
N ARG A 109 -12.83 -6.32 -12.01
CA ARG A 109 -11.60 -7.06 -12.37
C ARG A 109 -11.40 -7.03 -13.88
N SER A 110 -10.76 -5.98 -14.39
CA SER A 110 -10.02 -6.10 -15.65
C SER A 110 -9.03 -7.26 -15.49
N LYS A 111 -9.00 -8.18 -16.47
CA LYS A 111 -8.15 -9.41 -16.44
C LYS A 111 -6.72 -9.03 -16.07
N ARG A 112 -6.36 -9.22 -14.80
CA ARG A 112 -4.98 -9.06 -14.33
C ARG A 112 -4.13 -10.08 -15.09
N ARG A 113 -3.23 -9.63 -15.96
CA ARG A 113 -2.20 -10.49 -16.57
C ARG A 113 -1.36 -11.07 -15.44
N GLN A 114 -1.65 -12.32 -15.07
CA GLN A 114 -0.69 -13.14 -14.35
C GLN A 114 0.48 -13.37 -15.30
N ARG A 115 1.65 -12.86 -14.92
CA ARG A 115 2.93 -13.27 -15.46
C ARG A 115 3.53 -14.30 -14.50
#